data_AF-A0A6N8HKL1-F1
#
_entry.id   AF-A0A6N8HKL1-F1
#
_cell.length_a   1.000
_cell.length_b   1.000
_cell.length_c   1.000
_cell.angle_alpha   90.00
_cell.angle_beta   90.00
_cell.angle_gamma   90.00
#
_symmetry.space_group_name_H-M   'P 1'
#
loop_
_entity.id
_entity.type
_entity.pdbx_description
1 polymer ?
#
loop_
_entity_poly.entity_id
_entity_poly.type
_entity_poly.pdbx_seq_one_letter_code
_entity_poly.pdbx_strand_id
1 'polypeptide(L)'
;MLERLKRRFKQEKGFTLVELLAVIAILGIILAIAIPSIGNVIDNSKKDADQANVDLILNAARLAYLEEGQPDEGATYTVSDLNTKGYLAEVPTEPGNEESVYSGEVTVSKSGTKITYQFDGAAYPEDTDAEVGSASDDT
;
A
#
# COMPACT_ATOMS: atom_id res chain seq x y z
N MET A 1 -43.20 -51.64 4.70
CA MET A 1 -42.33 -50.61 4.06
C MET A 1 -41.24 -50.07 5.00
N LEU A 2 -41.43 -50.04 6.33
CA LEU A 2 -40.46 -49.52 7.31
C LEU A 2 -39.13 -50.30 7.44
N GLU A 3 -39.08 -51.57 7.03
CA GLU A 3 -37.84 -52.38 7.13
C GLU A 3 -36.74 -51.97 6.14
N ARG A 4 -37.10 -51.31 5.02
CA ARG A 4 -36.12 -50.87 4.01
C ARG A 4 -35.31 -49.65 4.47
N LEU A 5 -35.87 -48.83 5.37
CA LEU A 5 -35.18 -47.65 5.91
C LEU A 5 -34.10 -48.03 6.93
N LYS A 6 -34.35 -49.08 7.73
CA LYS A 6 -33.45 -49.55 8.79
C LYS A 6 -32.16 -50.20 8.27
N ARG A 7 -32.13 -50.61 7.00
CA ARG A 7 -30.93 -51.18 6.35
C ARG A 7 -29.94 -50.12 5.85
N ARG A 8 -30.38 -48.88 5.58
CA ARG A 8 -29.49 -47.83 5.06
C ARG A 8 -28.50 -47.31 6.11
N PHE A 9 -28.93 -47.20 7.38
CA PHE A 9 -28.05 -46.78 8.48
C PHE A 9 -26.98 -47.80 8.90
N LYS A 10 -27.03 -49.03 8.38
CA LYS A 10 -26.10 -50.11 8.75
C LYS A 10 -24.96 -50.31 7.74
N GLN A 11 -24.89 -49.45 6.72
CA GLN A 11 -23.89 -49.50 5.64
C GLN A 11 -23.11 -48.18 5.46
N GLU A 12 -23.18 -47.28 6.44
CA GLU A 12 -22.33 -46.09 6.48
C GLU A 12 -20.95 -46.52 6.99
N LYS A 13 -19.99 -46.73 6.08
CA LYS A 13 -18.58 -46.87 6.46
C LYS A 13 -18.11 -45.48 6.92
N GLY A 14 -18.12 -45.25 8.23
CA GLY A 14 -17.63 -44.00 8.82
C GLY A 14 -16.13 -43.82 8.58
N PHE A 15 -15.72 -42.57 8.35
CA PHE A 15 -14.33 -42.15 8.30
C PHE A 15 -13.59 -42.55 9.58
N THR A 16 -12.36 -43.03 9.47
CA THR A 16 -11.53 -43.30 10.65
C THR A 16 -10.91 -42.00 11.17
N LEU A 17 -10.68 -41.92 12.50
CA LEU A 17 -9.97 -40.77 13.08
C LEU A 17 -8.55 -40.62 12.52
N VAL A 18 -7.92 -41.73 12.13
CA VAL A 18 -6.58 -41.75 11.55
C VAL A 18 -6.55 -41.08 10.18
N GLU A 19 -7.55 -41.32 9.33
CA GLU A 19 -7.67 -40.65 8.03
C GLU A 19 -7.85 -39.14 8.20
N LEU A 20 -8.67 -38.72 9.17
CA LEU A 20 -8.89 -37.30 9.45
C LEU A 20 -7.60 -36.64 9.99
N LEU A 21 -6.86 -37.36 10.86
CA LEU A 21 -5.59 -36.91 11.41
C LEU A 21 -4.51 -36.74 10.34
N ALA A 22 -4.41 -37.67 9.38
CA ALA A 22 -3.45 -37.56 8.27
C ALA A 22 -3.74 -36.34 7.39
N VAL A 23 -5.01 -36.00 7.14
CA VAL A 23 -5.40 -34.84 6.33
C VAL A 23 -5.02 -33.53 7.02
N ILE A 24 -5.34 -33.37 8.31
CA ILE A 24 -4.99 -32.14 9.04
C ILE A 24 -3.47 -31.98 9.19
N ALA A 25 -2.73 -33.08 9.28
CA ALA A 25 -1.27 -33.05 9.32
C ALA A 25 -0.69 -32.50 8.00
N ILE A 26 -1.18 -32.98 6.85
CA ILE A 26 -0.76 -32.49 5.53
C ILE A 26 -1.17 -31.02 5.34
N LEU A 27 -2.40 -30.65 5.72
CA LEU A 27 -2.86 -29.25 5.66
C LEU A 27 -1.99 -28.33 6.54
N GLY A 28 -1.57 -28.79 7.72
CA GLY A 28 -0.68 -28.04 8.61
C GLY A 28 0.69 -27.76 7.98
N ILE A 29 1.29 -28.74 7.29
CA ILE A 29 2.57 -28.56 6.59
C ILE A 29 2.44 -27.55 5.45
N ILE A 30 1.37 -27.61 4.66
CA ILE A 30 1.12 -26.68 3.56
C ILE A 30 0.94 -25.25 4.11
N LEU A 31 0.13 -25.09 5.16
CA LEU A 31 -0.13 -23.78 5.78
C LEU A 31 1.15 -23.15 6.36
N ALA A 32 2.05 -23.97 6.93
CA ALA A 32 3.31 -23.48 7.49
C ALA A 32 4.22 -22.81 6.44
N ILE A 33 4.23 -23.31 5.20
CA ILE A 33 5.06 -22.75 4.12
C ILE A 33 4.32 -21.65 3.35
N ALA A 34 3.00 -21.74 3.23
CA ALA A 34 2.21 -20.82 2.40
C ALA A 34 2.00 -19.43 2.99
N ILE A 35 1.96 -19.28 4.33
CA ILE A 35 1.67 -18.01 5.00
C ILE A 35 2.83 -16.96 4.94
N PRO A 36 4.12 -17.31 5.16
CA PRO A 36 5.17 -16.29 5.35
C PRO A 36 5.50 -15.42 4.13
N SER A 37 5.11 -15.79 2.91
CA SER A 37 5.51 -15.09 1.67
C SER A 37 4.79 -13.76 1.40
N ILE A 38 3.70 -13.46 2.11
CA ILE A 38 2.80 -12.34 1.77
C ILE A 38 3.19 -11.03 2.47
N GLY A 39 3.85 -11.09 3.63
CA GLY A 39 4.14 -9.91 4.46
C GLY A 39 5.00 -8.86 3.74
N ASN A 40 6.15 -9.28 3.22
CA ASN A 40 7.11 -8.37 2.57
C ASN A 40 6.52 -7.68 1.33
N VAL A 41 5.68 -8.39 0.57
CA VAL A 41 5.03 -7.84 -0.62
C VAL A 41 4.03 -6.74 -0.25
N ILE A 42 3.26 -6.96 0.82
CA ILE A 42 2.31 -5.94 1.33
C ILE A 42 3.06 -4.70 1.81
N ASP A 43 4.14 -4.88 2.57
CA ASP A 43 4.89 -3.75 3.13
C ASP A 43 5.60 -2.94 2.04
N ASN A 44 6.15 -3.58 1.02
CA ASN A 44 6.71 -2.88 -0.13
C ASN A 44 5.62 -2.15 -0.93
N SER A 45 4.49 -2.81 -1.20
CA SER A 45 3.37 -2.17 -1.91
C SER A 45 2.84 -0.92 -1.18
N LYS A 46 2.84 -0.93 0.16
CA LYS A 46 2.46 0.24 0.97
C LYS A 46 3.45 1.39 0.83
N LYS A 47 4.76 1.10 0.81
CA LYS A 47 5.80 2.12 0.61
C LYS A 47 5.74 2.72 -0.78
N ASP A 48 5.54 1.89 -1.81
CA ASP A 48 5.42 2.35 -3.19
C ASP A 48 4.18 3.24 -3.36
N ALA A 49 3.06 2.86 -2.73
CA ALA A 49 1.86 3.68 -2.71
C ALA A 49 2.05 5.00 -1.96
N ASP A 50 2.78 4.99 -0.83
CA ASP A 50 3.09 6.20 -0.06
C ASP A 50 3.93 7.18 -0.89
N GLN A 51 4.99 6.68 -1.52
CA GLN A 51 5.84 7.44 -2.43
C GLN A 51 5.01 8.07 -3.57
N ALA A 52 4.19 7.27 -4.25
CA ALA A 52 3.36 7.75 -5.35
C ALA A 52 2.34 8.82 -4.92
N ASN A 53 1.75 8.68 -3.73
CA ASN A 53 0.83 9.66 -3.16
C ASN A 53 1.53 10.98 -2.83
N VAL A 54 2.73 10.92 -2.27
CA VAL A 54 3.50 12.14 -2.00
C VAL A 54 3.96 12.80 -3.30
N ASP A 55 4.36 12.03 -4.32
CA ASP A 55 4.69 12.57 -5.64
C ASP A 55 3.49 13.28 -6.29
N LEU A 56 2.28 12.77 -6.12
CA LEU A 56 1.05 13.45 -6.55
C LEU A 56 0.91 14.82 -5.88
N ILE A 57 1.14 14.90 -4.56
CA ILE A 57 1.06 16.14 -3.78
C ILE A 57 2.17 17.12 -4.19
N LEU A 58 3.41 16.64 -4.34
CA LEU A 58 4.54 17.46 -4.79
C LEU A 58 4.31 18.02 -6.19
N ASN A 59 3.73 17.24 -7.09
CA ASN A 59 3.36 17.71 -8.44
C ASN A 59 2.26 18.77 -8.40
N ALA A 60 1.26 18.61 -7.53
CA ALA A 60 0.25 19.66 -7.33
C ALA A 60 0.87 20.96 -6.81
N ALA A 61 1.81 20.88 -5.86
CA ALA A 61 2.55 22.04 -5.37
C ALA A 61 3.46 22.68 -6.44
N ARG A 62 4.10 21.86 -7.29
CA ARG A 62 4.85 22.34 -8.47
C ARG A 62 3.97 23.17 -9.39
N LEU A 63 2.76 22.69 -9.69
CA LEU A 63 1.82 23.43 -10.54
C LEU A 63 1.40 24.76 -9.89
N ALA A 64 1.06 24.75 -8.60
CA ALA A 64 0.71 25.96 -7.86
C ALA A 64 1.85 26.98 -7.85
N TYR A 65 3.08 26.54 -7.60
CA TYR A 65 4.27 27.40 -7.60
C TYR A 65 4.57 28.02 -8.96
N LEU A 66 4.33 27.28 -10.05
CA LEU A 66 4.48 27.79 -11.40
C LEU A 66 3.40 28.83 -11.75
N GLU A 67 2.15 28.58 -11.36
CA GLU A 67 1.03 29.49 -11.61
C GLU A 67 1.18 30.82 -10.85
N GLU A 68 1.71 30.77 -9.63
CA GLU A 68 1.99 31.97 -8.81
C GLU A 68 3.24 32.75 -9.27
N GLY A 69 3.89 32.33 -10.36
CA GLY A 69 5.00 33.06 -10.98
C GLY A 69 6.37 32.82 -10.33
N GLN A 70 6.53 31.70 -9.61
CA GLN A 70 7.80 31.25 -9.01
C GLN A 70 8.45 32.30 -8.09
N PRO A 71 7.78 32.71 -7.00
CA PRO A 71 8.30 33.72 -6.07
C PRO A 71 9.70 33.36 -5.57
N ASP A 72 10.56 34.39 -5.45
CA ASP A 72 11.97 34.21 -5.07
C ASP A 72 12.17 33.83 -3.60
N GLU A 73 11.25 34.22 -2.71
CA GLU A 73 11.34 33.93 -1.27
C GLU A 73 10.97 32.48 -0.89
N GLY A 74 10.64 31.64 -1.87
CA GLY A 74 10.08 30.31 -1.62
C GLY A 74 8.57 30.37 -1.35
N ALA A 75 7.94 29.22 -1.17
CA ALA A 75 6.50 29.11 -0.93
C ALA A 75 6.16 27.87 -0.10
N THR A 76 5.02 27.90 0.57
CA THR A 76 4.48 26.75 1.30
C THR A 76 3.05 26.50 0.89
N TYR A 77 2.72 25.24 0.58
CA TYR A 77 1.39 24.81 0.16
C TYR A 77 0.90 23.69 1.06
N THR A 78 -0.20 23.90 1.79
CA THR A 78 -0.83 22.80 2.53
C THR A 78 -1.56 21.86 1.57
N VAL A 79 -1.65 20.58 1.92
CA VAL A 79 -2.42 19.59 1.11
C VAL A 79 -3.87 20.04 0.94
N SER A 80 -4.45 20.62 2.00
CA SER A 80 -5.81 21.17 1.98
C SER A 80 -5.96 22.31 0.98
N ASP A 81 -4.97 23.22 0.90
CA ASP A 81 -5.00 24.34 -0.05
C ASP A 81 -4.86 23.84 -1.49
N LEU A 82 -3.99 22.84 -1.72
CA LEU A 82 -3.82 22.25 -3.06
C LEU A 82 -5.11 21.61 -3.56
N ASN A 83 -5.87 20.95 -2.69
CA ASN A 83 -7.18 20.42 -3.04
C ASN A 83 -8.21 21.52 -3.27
N THR A 84 -8.33 22.47 -2.35
CA THR A 84 -9.33 23.54 -2.41
C THR A 84 -9.12 24.47 -3.61
N LYS A 85 -7.85 24.73 -3.98
CA LYS A 85 -7.48 25.52 -5.16
C LYS A 85 -7.54 24.71 -6.48
N GLY A 86 -7.82 23.42 -6.42
CA GLY A 86 -8.03 22.57 -7.61
C GLY A 86 -6.76 22.02 -8.26
N TYR A 87 -5.59 22.14 -7.61
CA TYR A 87 -4.34 21.52 -8.07
C TYR A 87 -4.31 20.02 -7.79
N LEU A 88 -5.07 19.58 -6.78
CA LEU A 88 -5.22 18.19 -6.39
C LEU A 88 -6.70 17.81 -6.43
N ALA A 89 -7.08 16.86 -7.30
CA ALA A 89 -8.48 16.48 -7.48
C ALA A 89 -9.10 15.90 -6.19
N GLU A 90 -8.36 15.02 -5.52
CA GLU A 90 -8.75 14.39 -4.27
C GLU A 90 -7.50 14.18 -3.42
N VAL A 91 -7.63 14.33 -2.10
CA VAL A 91 -6.53 14.05 -1.18
C VAL A 91 -6.38 12.52 -1.07
N PRO A 92 -5.20 11.95 -1.38
CA PRO A 92 -5.01 10.51 -1.31
C PRO A 92 -5.18 9.98 0.12
N THR A 93 -5.56 8.71 0.23
CA THR A 93 -5.65 7.97 1.50
C THR A 93 -4.30 7.37 1.87
N GLU A 94 -4.01 7.26 3.16
CA GLU A 94 -2.78 6.64 3.66
C GLU A 94 -2.76 5.12 3.41
N PRO A 95 -1.69 4.56 2.84
CA PRO A 95 -1.58 3.11 2.62
C PRO A 95 -1.69 2.32 3.92
N GLY A 96 -2.73 1.49 4.02
CA GLY A 96 -3.01 0.68 5.22
C GLY A 96 -3.94 1.32 6.25
N ASN A 97 -4.43 2.54 5.99
CA ASN A 97 -5.50 3.16 6.75
C ASN A 97 -6.50 3.88 5.82
N GLU A 98 -7.60 3.20 5.49
CA GLU A 98 -8.64 3.74 4.60
C GLU A 98 -9.44 4.91 5.22
N GLU A 99 -9.30 5.16 6.52
CA GLU A 99 -9.97 6.26 7.22
C GLU A 99 -9.11 7.53 7.32
N SER A 100 -7.80 7.43 7.03
CA SER A 100 -6.86 8.57 7.06
C SER A 100 -6.49 9.02 5.66
N VAL A 101 -6.42 10.34 5.49
CA VAL A 101 -5.97 11.01 4.27
C VAL A 101 -4.70 11.81 4.56
N TYR A 102 -3.87 12.02 3.54
CA TYR A 102 -2.65 12.81 3.71
C TYR A 102 -2.97 14.22 4.22
N SER A 103 -2.19 14.64 5.20
CA SER A 103 -2.17 16.00 5.72
C SER A 103 -0.72 16.44 5.84
N GLY A 104 -0.47 17.74 5.77
CA GLY A 104 0.88 18.29 5.78
C GLY A 104 1.04 19.45 4.82
N GLU A 105 2.29 19.82 4.59
CA GLU A 105 2.67 20.93 3.73
C GLU A 105 3.86 20.62 2.82
N VAL A 106 3.80 21.15 1.61
CA VAL A 106 4.93 21.18 0.69
C VAL A 106 5.64 22.51 0.84
N THR A 107 6.92 22.46 1.21
CA THR A 107 7.80 23.63 1.20
C THR A 107 8.62 23.66 -0.09
N VAL A 108 8.59 24.80 -0.76
CA VAL A 108 9.34 25.09 -1.98
C VAL A 108 10.49 26.04 -1.65
N SER A 109 11.70 25.62 -1.98
CA SER A 109 12.93 26.42 -1.79
C SER A 109 13.64 26.65 -3.11
N LYS A 110 14.08 27.89 -3.34
CA LYS A 110 14.84 28.28 -4.54
C LYS A 110 16.28 28.64 -4.15
N SER A 111 17.25 28.06 -4.84
CA SER A 111 18.67 28.40 -4.70
C SER A 111 19.29 28.52 -6.10
N GLY A 112 19.47 29.76 -6.56
CA GLY A 112 19.84 30.04 -7.94
C GLY A 112 18.78 29.55 -8.93
N THR A 113 19.14 28.61 -9.80
CA THR A 113 18.23 27.97 -10.76
C THR A 113 17.61 26.68 -10.23
N LYS A 114 18.06 26.18 -9.08
CA LYS A 114 17.55 24.94 -8.49
C LYS A 114 16.32 25.25 -7.64
N ILE A 115 15.22 24.55 -7.91
CA ILE A 115 14.01 24.54 -7.09
C ILE A 115 13.90 23.16 -6.44
N THR A 116 13.67 23.15 -5.13
CA THR A 116 13.49 21.92 -4.34
C THR A 116 12.12 21.93 -3.71
N TYR A 117 11.45 20.78 -3.71
CA TYR A 117 10.15 20.56 -3.08
C TYR A 117 10.34 19.52 -1.96
N GLN A 118 9.78 19.76 -0.79
CA GLN A 118 9.84 18.85 0.36
C GLN A 118 8.45 18.74 0.98
N PHE A 119 8.00 17.52 1.25
CA PHE A 119 6.76 17.26 1.96
C PHE A 119 7.08 17.04 3.44
N ASP A 120 6.50 17.85 4.33
CA ASP A 120 6.77 17.83 5.79
C ASP A 120 8.27 17.80 6.16
N GLY A 121 9.08 18.50 5.37
CA GLY A 121 10.53 18.59 5.56
C GLY A 121 11.32 17.34 5.15
N ALA A 122 10.66 16.32 4.59
CA ALA A 122 11.31 15.18 3.97
C ALA A 122 11.51 15.42 2.47
N ALA A 123 12.72 15.10 1.98
CA ALA A 123 12.96 14.94 0.55
C ALA A 123 12.45 13.54 0.16
N TYR A 124 11.43 13.50 -0.68
CA TYR A 124 11.00 12.25 -1.31
C TYR A 124 11.85 12.04 -2.58
N PRO A 125 12.42 10.85 -2.78
CA PRO A 125 13.14 10.54 -4.00
C PRO A 125 12.19 10.76 -5.18
N GLU A 126 12.57 11.57 -6.17
CA GLU A 126 11.83 11.61 -7.44
C GLU A 126 12.01 10.25 -8.10
N ASP A 127 10.89 9.59 -8.44
CA ASP A 127 10.83 8.39 -9.29
C ASP A 127 11.45 8.69 -10.66
N THR A 128 12.78 8.73 -10.71
CA THR A 128 13.53 8.80 -11.95
C THR A 128 14.03 7.42 -12.38
N ASP A 129 14.11 6.45 -11.46
CA ASP A 129 14.45 5.07 -11.77
C ASP A 129 13.97 4.14 -10.65
N ALA A 130 12.65 3.95 -10.52
CA ALA A 130 12.13 2.78 -9.81
C ALA A 130 12.47 1.55 -10.66
N GLU A 131 13.74 1.12 -10.63
CA GLU A 131 14.03 -0.30 -10.74
C GLU A 131 13.14 -0.94 -9.69
N VAL A 132 12.15 -1.69 -10.16
CA VAL A 132 11.49 -2.73 -9.38
C VAL A 132 12.61 -3.69 -9.01
N GLY A 133 13.37 -3.31 -7.99
CA GLY A 133 14.37 -4.14 -7.36
C GLY A 133 13.59 -5.29 -6.79
N SER A 134 13.53 -6.38 -7.54
CA SER A 134 13.32 -7.69 -6.96
C SER A 134 14.30 -7.76 -5.81
N ALA A 135 13.79 -7.63 -4.58
CA ALA A 135 14.59 -7.87 -3.40
C ALA A 135 15.13 -9.28 -3.57
N SER A 136 16.39 -9.32 -3.99
CA SER A 136 17.23 -10.49 -4.06
C SER A 136 17.18 -11.14 -2.69
N ASP A 137 16.63 -12.34 -2.67
CA ASP A 137 17.29 -13.52 -2.12
C ASP A 137 18.44 -13.14 -1.16
N ASP A 138 18.14 -13.03 0.14
CA ASP A 138 19.17 -13.13 1.16
C ASP A 138 18.61 -13.79 2.43
N THR A 139 18.91 -15.09 2.50
CA THR A 139 18.95 -16.03 3.65
C THR A 139 17.66 -16.37 4.40
#